data_AF-A0A1F7RTX0-F1
#
_entry.id   AF-A0A1F7RTX0-F1
#
_cell.length_a   1.000
_cell.length_b   1.000
_cell.length_c   1.000
_cell.angle_alpha   90.00
_cell.angle_beta   90.00
_cell.angle_gamma   90.00
#
_symmetry.space_group_name_H-M   'P 1'
#
loop_
_entity.id
_entity.type
_entity.pdbx_description
1 polymer ?
#
loop_
_entity_poly.entity_id
_entity_poly.type
_entity_poly.pdbx_seq_one_letter_code
_entity_poly.pdbx_strand_id
1 'polypeptide(L)'
;MGKLIPLEIDTPSSPAKYYQWEYSGQVLGFISPMTNKFCACCNRLRLTSDGKIKLCLFSNISYDLRELIRNNRCDEIIEMLKSLITKKMINENCNGIATFTQSLHMNQIGG
;
A
#
# COMPACT_ATOMS: atom_id res chain seq x y z
N MET A 1 17.32 -32.40 4.06
CA MET A 1 16.94 -30.98 3.91
C MET A 1 15.60 -30.95 3.20
N GLY A 2 14.54 -30.47 3.86
CA GLY A 2 13.21 -30.39 3.23
C GLY A 2 13.17 -29.32 2.15
N LYS A 3 12.30 -29.52 1.15
CA LYS A 3 12.11 -28.56 0.06
C LYS A 3 10.96 -27.60 0.38
N LEU A 4 11.06 -26.40 -0.19
CA LEU A 4 9.99 -25.41 -0.23
C LEU A 4 9.19 -25.62 -1.51
N ILE A 5 7.91 -25.96 -1.36
CA ILE A 5 6.97 -26.16 -2.46
C ILE A 5 6.22 -24.84 -2.66
N PRO A 6 6.24 -24.22 -3.86
CA PRO A 6 5.50 -22.99 -4.09
C PRO A 6 3.99 -23.22 -3.89
N LEU A 7 3.36 -22.30 -3.17
CA LEU A 7 1.92 -22.29 -2.92
C LEU A 7 1.33 -21.04 -3.58
N GLU A 8 0.52 -21.25 -4.62
CA GLU A 8 -0.19 -20.16 -5.27
C GLU A 8 -1.44 -19.80 -4.47
N ILE A 9 -1.40 -18.63 -3.83
CA ILE A 9 -2.56 -18.05 -3.14
C ILE A 9 -3.11 -16.95 -4.04
N ASP A 10 -4.35 -17.13 -4.50
CA ASP A 10 -5.03 -16.17 -5.37
C ASP A 10 -5.53 -14.96 -4.57
N THR A 11 -4.58 -14.12 -4.15
CA THR A 11 -4.86 -12.82 -3.53
C THR A 11 -4.05 -11.76 -4.26
N PRO A 12 -4.61 -11.12 -5.31
CA PRO A 12 -3.87 -10.19 -6.16
C PRO A 12 -3.23 -9.02 -5.40
N SER A 13 -3.84 -8.62 -4.28
CA SER A 13 -3.34 -7.53 -3.41
C SER A 13 -2.22 -7.95 -2.46
N SER A 14 -1.99 -9.26 -2.27
CA SER A 14 -0.96 -9.77 -1.37
C SER A 14 0.44 -9.57 -1.99
N PRO A 15 1.36 -8.89 -1.28
CA PRO A 15 2.73 -8.74 -1.73
C PRO A 15 3.61 -9.97 -1.46
N ALA A 16 3.10 -10.95 -0.72
CA ALA A 16 3.84 -12.14 -0.29
C ALA A 16 3.69 -13.29 -1.28
N LYS A 17 4.81 -13.95 -1.59
CA LYS A 17 4.84 -15.26 -2.26
C LYS A 17 4.92 -16.36 -1.21
N TYR A 18 4.03 -17.32 -1.27
CA TYR A 18 3.90 -18.36 -0.25
C TYR A 18 4.56 -19.66 -0.71
N TYR A 19 5.15 -20.36 0.24
CA TYR A 19 5.78 -21.65 0.06
C TYR A 19 5.42 -22.56 1.22
N GLN A 20 5.16 -23.82 0.96
CA GLN A 20 4.89 -24.83 1.98
C GLN A 20 6.14 -25.67 2.23
N TRP A 21 6.44 -25.93 3.50
CA TRP A 21 7.49 -26.85 3.90
C TRP A 21 7.01 -28.30 3.79
N GLU A 22 7.73 -29.09 3.00
CA GLU A 22 7.39 -30.47 2.63
C GLU A 22 7.06 -31.38 3.83
N TYR A 23 7.77 -31.25 4.95
CA TYR A 23 7.64 -32.18 6.08
C TYR A 23 6.65 -31.77 7.18
N SER A 24 6.39 -30.47 7.33
CA SER A 24 5.57 -29.94 8.43
C SER A 24 4.25 -29.36 7.98
N GLY A 25 4.06 -29.18 6.66
CA GLY A 25 2.90 -28.49 6.11
C GLY A 25 2.83 -27.00 6.47
N GLN A 26 3.87 -26.45 7.12
CA GLN A 26 3.92 -25.04 7.48
C GLN A 26 4.10 -24.16 6.25
N VAL A 27 3.50 -22.98 6.27
CA VAL A 27 3.55 -22.01 5.17
C VAL A 27 4.47 -20.84 5.54
N LEU A 28 5.39 -20.54 4.64
CA LEU A 28 6.34 -19.44 4.71
C LEU A 28 6.00 -18.42 3.63
N GLY A 29 5.90 -17.14 3.99
CA GLY A 29 5.64 -16.05 3.07
C GLY A 29 6.88 -15.15 2.89
N PHE A 30 7.32 -14.95 1.65
CA PHE A 30 8.40 -14.02 1.32
C PHE A 30 7.84 -12.76 0.68
N ILE A 31 8.18 -11.59 1.25
CA ILE A 31 7.82 -10.29 0.70
C ILE A 31 9.08 -9.69 0.08
N SER A 32 9.05 -9.44 -1.23
CA SER A 32 10.17 -8.84 -1.97
C SER A 32 9.82 -7.40 -2.39
N PRO A 33 9.96 -6.40 -1.48
CA PRO A 33 9.45 -5.05 -1.71
C PRO A 33 10.18 -4.29 -2.83
N MET A 34 11.40 -4.71 -3.18
CA MET A 34 12.25 -4.03 -4.16
C MET A 34 12.17 -4.62 -5.56
N THR A 35 12.07 -5.94 -5.68
CA THR A 35 12.17 -6.66 -6.97
C THR A 35 10.82 -7.05 -7.56
N ASN A 36 9.80 -7.32 -6.73
CA ASN A 36 8.43 -7.62 -7.20
C ASN A 36 7.49 -6.45 -6.88
N LYS A 37 7.28 -5.60 -7.88
CA LYS A 37 6.38 -4.44 -7.78
C LYS A 37 4.93 -4.91 -7.76
N PHE A 38 4.26 -4.80 -6.62
CA PHE A 38 2.82 -5.10 -6.46
C PHE A 38 1.94 -3.85 -6.58
N CYS A 39 2.49 -2.73 -7.06
CA CYS A 39 1.78 -1.44 -7.13
C CYS A 39 0.53 -1.50 -8.01
N ALA A 40 0.55 -2.29 -9.09
CA ALA A 40 -0.59 -2.45 -9.99
C ALA A 40 -1.84 -3.01 -9.30
N CYS A 41 -1.66 -3.87 -8.30
CA CYS A 41 -2.74 -4.49 -7.52
C CYS A 41 -2.91 -3.84 -6.13
N CYS A 42 -2.22 -2.72 -5.87
CA CYS A 42 -2.23 -2.07 -4.57
C CYS A 42 -3.51 -1.25 -4.35
N ASN A 43 -4.34 -1.71 -3.41
CA ASN A 43 -5.59 -1.07 -3.00
C ASN A 43 -5.46 -0.26 -1.68
N ARG A 44 -4.24 -0.04 -1.18
CA ARG A 44 -4.01 0.62 0.11
C ARG A 44 -3.97 2.14 0.00
N LEU A 45 -4.67 2.81 0.92
CA LEU A 45 -4.56 4.23 1.24
C LEU A 45 -4.06 4.35 2.69
N ARG A 46 -3.36 5.43 3.02
CA ARG A 46 -2.86 5.67 4.38
C ARG A 46 -3.32 7.02 4.90
N LEU A 47 -3.74 7.03 6.16
CA LEU A 47 -3.99 8.25 6.92
C LEU A 47 -2.78 8.48 7.84
N THR A 48 -2.15 9.63 7.68
CA THR A 48 -1.02 10.07 8.53
C THR A 48 -1.54 10.54 9.89
N SER A 49 -0.66 10.56 10.90
CA SER A 49 -0.98 11.08 12.24
C SER A 49 -1.45 12.54 12.25
N ASP A 50 -1.04 13.32 11.25
CA ASP A 50 -1.40 14.73 11.13
C ASP A 50 -2.80 14.95 10.53
N GLY A 51 -3.46 13.87 10.06
CA GLY A 51 -4.79 13.93 9.44
C GLY A 51 -4.75 14.09 7.92
N LYS A 52 -3.64 13.73 7.26
CA LYS A 52 -3.48 13.79 5.80
C LYS A 52 -3.54 12.40 5.16
N ILE A 53 -4.13 12.29 3.98
CA ILE A 53 -4.18 11.06 3.18
C ILE A 53 -2.99 10.96 2.26
N LYS A 54 -2.35 9.78 2.21
CA LYS A 54 -1.32 9.40 1.24
C LYS A 54 -1.82 8.26 0.36
N LEU A 55 -1.62 8.40 -0.95
CA LEU A 55 -2.03 7.39 -1.95
C LEU A 55 -0.99 6.28 -2.14
N CYS A 56 0.27 6.53 -1.76
CA CYS A 56 1.38 5.60 -1.86
C CYS A 56 2.29 5.75 -0.64
N LEU A 57 2.94 4.65 -0.23
CA LEU A 57 3.90 4.66 0.88
C LEU A 57 5.07 5.60 0.62
N PHE A 58 5.57 5.59 -0.62
CA PHE A 58 6.83 6.22 -1.04
C PHE A 58 6.63 7.56 -1.77
N SER A 59 5.40 8.07 -1.81
CA SER A 59 5.12 9.37 -2.41
C SER A 59 5.13 10.44 -1.33
N ASN A 60 5.80 11.57 -1.58
CA ASN A 60 5.71 12.74 -0.71
C ASN A 60 4.37 13.49 -0.79
N ILE A 61 3.54 13.17 -1.79
CA ILE A 61 2.25 13.84 -1.97
C ILE A 61 1.28 13.36 -0.88
N SER A 62 0.66 14.31 -0.20
CA SER A 62 -0.37 14.07 0.80
C SER A 62 -1.48 15.12 0.68
N TYR A 63 -2.71 14.74 1.04
CA TYR A 63 -3.89 15.59 0.95
C TYR A 63 -4.48 15.80 2.34
N ASP A 64 -4.75 17.04 2.72
CA ASP A 64 -5.30 17.35 4.04
C ASP A 64 -6.78 16.96 4.13
N LEU A 65 -7.13 16.14 5.12
CA LEU A 65 -8.51 15.77 5.42
C LEU A 65 -8.97 16.33 6.78
N ARG A 66 -8.05 16.89 7.57
CA ARG A 66 -8.27 17.25 8.97
C ARG A 66 -9.35 18.31 9.10
N GLU A 67 -9.30 19.32 8.24
CA GLU A 67 -10.28 20.41 8.26
C GLU A 67 -11.68 19.92 7.91
N LEU A 68 -11.81 19.08 6.88
CA LEU A 68 -13.09 18.51 6.47
C LEU A 68 -13.71 17.63 7.56
N ILE A 69 -12.89 16.80 8.23
CA ILE A 69 -13.32 15.96 9.35
C ILE A 69 -13.79 16.82 10.52
N ARG A 70 -13.01 17.85 10.90
CA ARG A 70 -13.34 18.72 12.05
C ARG A 70 -14.62 19.53 11.83
N ASN A 71 -14.92 19.88 10.58
CA ASN A 71 -16.13 20.60 10.21
C ASN A 71 -17.31 19.67 9.86
N ASN A 72 -17.17 18.36 10.07
CA ASN A 72 -18.21 17.35 9.82
C ASN A 72 -18.78 17.38 8.37
N ARG A 73 -17.92 17.68 7.39
CA ARG A 73 -18.28 17.81 5.96
C ARG A 73 -18.23 16.47 5.23
N CYS A 74 -19.10 15.53 5.63
CA CYS A 74 -19.07 14.15 5.13
C CYS A 74 -19.14 14.03 3.61
N ASP A 75 -19.99 14.82 2.94
CA ASP A 75 -20.16 14.76 1.49
C ASP A 75 -18.89 15.19 0.74
N GLU A 76 -18.24 16.26 1.21
CA GLU A 76 -16.96 16.74 0.65
C GLU A 76 -15.84 15.72 0.85
N ILE A 77 -15.82 15.03 2.00
CA ILE A 77 -14.85 13.95 2.27
C ILE A 77 -15.04 12.81 1.27
N ILE A 78 -16.28 12.39 1.03
CA ILE A 78 -16.60 11.30 0.10
C ILE A 78 -16.15 11.66 -1.32
N GLU A 79 -16.48 12.86 -1.79
CA GLU A 79 -16.08 13.31 -3.13
C GLU A 79 -14.56 13.44 -3.25
N MET A 80 -13.90 13.95 -2.20
CA MET A 80 -12.43 14.00 -2.17
C MET A 80 -11.84 12.59 -2.27
N LEU A 81 -12.31 11.63 -1.46
CA LEU A 81 -11.83 10.25 -1.50
C LEU A 81 -12.02 9.58 -2.87
N LYS A 82 -13.18 9.78 -3.50
CA LYS A 82 -13.43 9.26 -4.87
C LYS A 82 -12.42 9.83 -5.86
N SER A 83 -12.20 11.15 -5.84
CA SER A 83 -11.24 11.81 -6.73
C SER A 83 -9.81 11.28 -6.51
N LEU A 84 -9.43 11.04 -5.26
CA LEU A 84 -8.12 10.53 -4.87
C LEU A 84 -7.88 9.08 -5.30
N ILE A 85 -8.89 8.23 -5.20
CA ILE A 85 -8.83 6.84 -5.67
C ILE A 85 -8.66 6.81 -7.19
N THR A 86 -9.42 7.61 -7.93
CA THR A 86 -9.27 7.73 -9.40
C THR A 86 -7.87 8.23 -9.77
N LYS A 87 -7.35 9.23 -9.04
CA LYS A 87 -5.99 9.73 -9.24
C LYS A 87 -4.90 8.70 -8.95
N LYS A 88 -5.14 7.77 -8.02
CA LYS A 88 -4.24 6.64 -7.73
C LYS A 88 -4.20 5.64 -8.90
N MET A 89 -5.35 5.35 -9.50
CA MET A 89 -5.46 4.44 -10.65
C MET A 89 -4.80 4.99 -11.91
N ILE A 90 -4.82 6.33 -12.10
CA ILE A 90 -4.25 7.01 -13.27
C ILE A 90 -2.74 7.27 -13.12
N ASN A 91 -2.20 7.39 -11.90
CA ASN A 91 -0.80 7.75 -11.72
C ASN A 91 0.17 6.59 -12.03
N GLU A 92 0.91 6.75 -13.13
CA GLU A 92 2.04 5.92 -13.59
C GLU A 92 3.26 5.91 -12.65
N ASN A 93 3.26 6.66 -11.54
CA ASN A 93 4.29 6.55 -10.49
C ASN A 93 4.31 5.17 -9.80
N CYS A 94 3.39 4.27 -10.19
CA CYS A 94 3.38 2.85 -9.90
C CYS A 94 4.27 2.00 -10.85
N ASN A 95 5.01 2.59 -11.79
CA ASN A 95 5.96 1.88 -12.68
C ASN A 95 7.33 1.63 -12.04
N GLY A 96 7.45 1.87 -10.73
CA GLY A 96 8.53 1.40 -9.86
C GLY A 96 9.93 1.85 -10.24
N ILE A 97 10.05 3.06 -10.78
CA ILE A 97 11.15 3.93 -10.41
C ILE A 97 10.53 5.01 -9.54
N ALA A 98 10.03 4.61 -8.36
CA ALA A 98 9.82 5.60 -7.33
C ALA A 98 11.24 6.00 -6.92
N THR A 99 11.70 7.15 -7.40
CA THR A 99 12.83 7.86 -6.79
C THR A 99 12.53 7.85 -5.30
N PHE A 100 13.30 7.06 -4.54
CA PHE A 100 13.01 6.73 -3.15
C PHE A 100 13.17 8.01 -2.32
N THR A 101 12.13 8.83 -2.35
CA THR A 101 12.10 10.16 -1.78
C THR A 101 10.97 10.12 -0.79
N GLN A 102 11.13 9.31 0.26
CA GLN A 102 10.26 9.39 1.42
C GLN A 102 11.10 10.03 2.54
N SER A 103 10.84 11.31 2.82
CA SER A 103 11.50 12.02 3.93
C SER A 103 10.83 11.78 5.28
N LEU A 104 9.68 11.09 5.30
CA LEU A 104 8.89 10.82 6.50
C LEU A 104 9.19 9.44 7.07
N HIS A 105 9.30 9.36 8.38
CA HIS A 105 9.50 8.12 9.10
C HIS A 105 8.21 7.26 9.13
N MET A 106 8.37 5.94 9.29
CA MET A 106 7.24 4.99 9.31
C MET A 106 6.21 5.29 10.39
N ASN A 107 6.62 5.85 11.53
CA ASN A 107 5.72 6.29 12.61
C ASN A 107 4.81 7.47 12.21
N GLN A 108 5.19 8.28 11.22
CA GLN A 108 4.42 9.45 10.78
C GLN A 108 3.39 9.11 9.69
N ILE A 109 3.53 7.95 9.05
CA ILE A 109 2.74 7.57 7.87
C ILE A 109 1.81 6.38 8.11
N GLY A 110 1.61 5.97 9.37
CA GLY A 110 0.82 4.81 9.72
C GLY A 110 1.63 3.53 9.51
N GLY A 111 2.38 3.16 10.56
CA GLY A 111 3.04 1.87 10.71
C GLY A 111 2.06 0.78 11.11
#